data_AF-A0A135VIE2-F1
#
_entry.id   AF-A0A135VIE2-F1
#
_cell.length_a   1.000
_cell.length_b   1.000
_cell.length_c   1.000
_cell.angle_alpha   90.00
_cell.angle_beta   90.00
_cell.angle_gamma   90.00
#
_symmetry.space_group_name_H-M   'P 1'
#
loop_
_entity.id
_entity.type
_entity.pdbx_description
1 polymer ?
#
loop_
_entity_poly.entity_id
_entity_poly.type
_entity_poly.pdbx_seq_one_letter_code
_entity_poly.pdbx_strand_id
1 'polypeptide(L)'
;MRIKAVLRDSEILQMELGSKTRIVATAKKNLDRVVNLASLLKVMGLKPKNRIDMLQALEGSNLHIWLLQDPQQDLIFLSKKDSFQDSVLHGYKWQ
;
A
#
# COMPACT_ATOMS: atom_id res chain seq x y z
N MET A 1 10.08 -6.16 -13.43
CA MET A 1 9.66 -5.45 -12.20
C MET A 1 10.54 -5.85 -11.02
N ARG A 2 10.98 -4.91 -10.16
CA ARG A 2 11.68 -5.22 -8.90
C ARG A 2 10.75 -4.94 -7.72
N ILE A 3 10.29 -5.99 -7.04
CA ILE A 3 9.52 -5.84 -5.79
C ILE A 3 10.42 -5.15 -4.77
N LYS A 4 9.98 -4.02 -4.24
CA LYS A 4 10.75 -3.24 -3.27
C LYS A 4 10.35 -3.65 -1.85
N ALA A 5 11.30 -3.62 -0.95
CA ALA A 5 10.99 -3.69 0.48
C ALA A 5 10.13 -2.49 0.87
N VAL A 6 9.14 -2.75 1.75
CA VAL A 6 8.33 -1.70 2.39
C VAL A 6 9.24 -0.86 3.26
N LEU A 7 9.21 0.46 3.05
CA LEU A 7 9.92 1.40 3.88
C LEU A 7 9.27 1.48 5.25
N ARG A 8 10.10 1.36 6.29
CA ARG A 8 9.71 1.42 7.71
C ARG A 8 10.42 2.62 8.32
N ASP A 9 9.68 3.67 8.55
CA ASP A 9 10.19 4.89 9.18
C ASP A 9 10.03 4.78 10.70
N SER A 10 11.05 5.17 11.48
CA SER A 10 10.98 5.12 12.95
C SER A 10 9.82 5.95 13.50
N GLU A 11 9.50 7.08 12.87
CA GLU A 11 8.36 7.91 13.26
C GLU A 11 7.03 7.17 13.03
N ILE A 12 6.90 6.47 11.90
CA ILE A 12 5.72 5.65 11.58
C ILE A 12 5.58 4.49 12.57
N LEU A 13 6.69 3.88 12.99
CA LEU A 13 6.67 2.75 13.91
C LEU A 13 6.25 3.14 15.33
N GLN A 14 6.47 4.40 15.72
CA GLN A 14 6.05 4.98 17.00
C GLN A 14 4.56 5.39 17.02
N MET A 15 3.90 5.51 15.86
CA MET A 15 2.47 5.78 15.79
C MET A 15 1.65 4.58 16.26
N GLU A 16 0.44 4.84 16.75
CA GLU A 16 -0.49 3.79 17.18
C GLU A 16 -0.78 2.80 16.04
N LEU A 17 -0.64 1.50 16.35
CA LEU A 17 -0.85 0.40 15.42
C LEU A 17 -2.28 0.41 14.87
N GLY A 18 -2.43 0.32 13.54
CA GLY A 18 -3.74 0.33 12.89
C GLY A 18 -4.43 1.69 12.85
N SER A 19 -3.85 2.74 13.44
CA SER A 19 -4.44 4.09 13.38
C SER A 19 -4.47 4.62 11.95
N LYS A 20 -5.48 5.43 11.63
CA LYS A 20 -5.60 6.11 10.32
C LYS A 20 -4.32 6.90 9.98
N THR A 21 -3.74 7.58 10.97
CA THR A 21 -2.50 8.35 10.81
C THR A 21 -1.34 7.47 10.37
N ARG A 22 -1.14 6.32 11.02
CA ARG A 22 -0.08 5.36 10.67
C ARG A 22 -0.30 4.76 9.29
N ILE A 23 -1.54 4.39 8.95
CA ILE A 23 -1.90 3.84 7.64
C ILE A 23 -1.56 4.85 6.53
N VAL A 24 -2.04 6.08 6.65
CA VAL A 24 -1.80 7.14 5.66
C VAL A 24 -0.32 7.48 5.55
N ALA A 25 0.41 7.57 6.67
CA ALA A 25 1.85 7.85 6.66
C ALA A 25 2.62 6.72 5.97
N THR A 26 2.29 5.46 6.27
CA THR A 26 2.90 4.28 5.63
C THR A 26 2.64 4.25 4.13
N ALA A 27 1.40 4.53 3.72
CA ALA A 27 1.02 4.61 2.31
C ALA A 27 1.80 5.70 1.58
N LYS A 28 1.86 6.93 2.14
CA LYS A 28 2.61 8.06 1.57
C LYS A 28 4.10 7.78 1.45
N LYS A 29 4.71 7.12 2.45
CA LYS A 29 6.14 6.76 2.42
C LYS A 29 6.46 5.75 1.32
N ASN A 30 5.48 4.91 0.94
CA ASN A 30 5.64 3.85 -0.04
C ASN A 30 5.02 4.17 -1.41
N LEU A 31 4.75 5.45 -1.71
CA LEU A 31 4.25 5.87 -3.02
C LEU A 31 5.21 5.49 -4.15
N ASP A 32 4.63 5.18 -5.29
CA ASP A 32 5.32 4.83 -6.53
C ASP A 32 6.29 3.64 -6.37
N ARG A 33 6.00 2.74 -5.41
CA ARG A 33 6.74 1.51 -5.16
C ARG A 33 5.78 0.33 -5.23
N VAL A 34 6.15 -0.66 -6.04
CA VAL A 34 5.51 -1.97 -5.95
C VAL A 34 6.05 -2.69 -4.73
N VAL A 35 5.15 -3.01 -3.80
CA VAL A 35 5.48 -3.67 -2.55
C VAL A 35 4.53 -4.83 -2.30
N ASN A 36 4.95 -5.77 -1.45
CA ASN A 36 4.09 -6.85 -0.99
C ASN A 36 3.03 -6.30 -0.01
N LEU A 37 1.75 -6.62 -0.24
CA LEU A 37 0.61 -6.14 0.54
C LEU A 37 0.68 -6.61 2.00
N ALA A 38 1.01 -7.88 2.26
CA ALA A 38 1.09 -8.39 3.62
C ALA A 38 2.18 -7.68 4.45
N SER A 39 3.32 -7.38 3.81
CA SER A 39 4.38 -6.59 4.42
C SER A 39 3.95 -5.16 4.70
N LEU A 40 3.19 -4.54 3.78
CA LEU A 40 2.68 -3.19 3.94
C LEU A 40 1.70 -3.11 5.11
N LEU A 41 0.73 -4.02 5.18
CA LEU A 41 -0.23 -4.14 6.27
C LEU A 41 0.46 -4.32 7.62
N LYS A 42 1.52 -5.14 7.68
CA LYS A 42 2.31 -5.32 8.91
C LYS A 42 2.92 -4.00 9.41
N VAL A 43 3.44 -3.16 8.52
CA VAL A 43 4.00 -1.85 8.90
C VAL A 43 2.91 -0.89 9.37
N MET A 44 1.72 -0.97 8.78
CA MET A 44 0.54 -0.22 9.21
C MET A 44 0.00 -0.68 10.57
N GLY A 45 0.41 -1.84 11.07
CA GLY A 45 -0.14 -2.46 12.29
C GLY A 45 -1.42 -3.26 12.05
N LEU A 46 -1.69 -3.64 10.80
CA LEU A 46 -2.87 -4.39 10.37
C LEU A 46 -2.52 -5.86 10.10
N LYS A 47 -3.52 -6.73 10.21
CA LYS A 47 -3.45 -8.12 9.77
C LYS A 47 -4.03 -8.24 8.34
N PRO A 48 -3.70 -9.30 7.58
CA PRO A 48 -4.27 -9.52 6.24
C PRO A 48 -5.82 -9.50 6.18
N LYS A 49 -6.48 -9.95 7.25
CA LYS A 49 -7.94 -9.89 7.39
C LYS A 49 -8.51 -8.48 7.54
N ASN A 50 -7.67 -7.53 7.97
CA ASN A 50 -8.00 -6.12 8.21
C ASN A 50 -7.67 -5.22 7.00
N ARG A 51 -7.51 -5.81 5.80
CA ARG A 51 -7.20 -5.05 4.58
C ARG A 51 -8.27 -4.03 4.21
N ILE A 52 -9.53 -4.25 4.62
CA ILE A 52 -10.63 -3.29 4.38
C ILE A 52 -10.42 -2.03 5.23
N ASP A 53 -9.94 -2.16 6.46
CA ASP A 53 -9.63 -1.02 7.34
C ASP A 53 -8.56 -0.11 6.71
N MET A 54 -7.59 -0.69 5.97
CA MET A 54 -6.65 0.08 5.17
C MET A 54 -7.35 0.89 4.08
N LEU A 55 -8.26 0.28 3.32
CA LEU A 55 -8.99 0.95 2.24
C LEU A 55 -9.85 2.10 2.81
N GLN A 56 -10.55 1.87 3.91
CA GLN A 56 -11.35 2.91 4.61
C GLN A 56 -10.47 4.04 5.15
N ALA A 57 -9.29 3.73 5.70
CA ALA A 57 -8.36 4.74 6.18
C ALA A 57 -7.75 5.58 5.04
N LEU A 58 -7.62 4.99 3.85
CA LEU A 58 -7.14 5.66 2.63
C LEU A 58 -8.26 6.30 1.82
N GLU A 59 -9.53 6.07 2.17
CA GLU A 59 -10.67 6.74 1.56
C GLU A 59 -10.54 8.26 1.75
N GLY A 60 -10.74 9.00 0.65
CA GLY A 60 -10.53 10.46 0.61
C GLY A 60 -9.06 10.89 0.61
N SER A 61 -8.10 9.96 0.69
CA SER A 61 -6.73 10.25 0.27
C SER A 61 -6.71 10.22 -1.26
N ASN A 62 -6.15 11.23 -1.91
CA ASN A 62 -5.99 11.30 -3.38
C ASN A 62 -4.97 10.26 -3.89
N LEU A 63 -5.10 9.01 -3.46
CA LEU A 63 -4.26 7.88 -3.78
C LEU A 63 -5.06 6.87 -4.58
N HIS A 64 -4.51 6.47 -5.71
CA HIS A 64 -4.95 5.31 -6.46
C HIS A 64 -4.26 4.07 -5.91
N ILE A 65 -5.04 3.04 -5.66
CA ILE A 65 -4.57 1.76 -5.17
C ILE A 65 -4.66 0.75 -6.30
N TRP A 66 -3.52 0.18 -6.68
CA TRP A 66 -3.43 -0.81 -7.74
C TRP A 66 -3.07 -2.15 -7.13
N LEU A 67 -3.94 -3.14 -7.32
CA LEU A 67 -3.66 -4.53 -6.98
C LEU A 67 -3.09 -5.20 -8.22
N LEU A 68 -1.81 -5.58 -8.18
CA LEU A 68 -1.13 -6.17 -9.34
C LEU A 68 -1.32 -7.68 -9.31
N GLN A 69 -1.65 -8.29 -10.45
CA GLN A 69 -1.72 -9.73 -10.58
C GLN A 69 -0.30 -10.34 -10.62
N ASP A 70 0.10 -10.96 -9.52
CA ASP A 70 1.25 -11.87 -9.46
C ASP A 70 0.77 -13.20 -8.84
N PRO A 71 1.03 -14.36 -9.48
CA PRO A 71 0.51 -15.64 -9.02
C PRO A 71 1.15 -16.16 -7.73
N GLN A 72 2.26 -15.55 -7.28
CA GLN A 72 3.00 -15.98 -6.09
C GLN A 72 2.88 -14.98 -4.94
N GLN A 73 2.54 -13.72 -5.20
CA GLN A 73 2.52 -12.67 -4.19
C GLN A 73 1.37 -11.69 -4.37
N ASP A 74 0.75 -11.31 -3.26
CA ASP A 74 -0.15 -10.17 -3.24
C ASP A 74 0.66 -8.87 -3.32
N LEU A 75 0.61 -8.22 -4.49
CA LEU A 75 1.35 -6.99 -4.77
C LEU A 75 0.42 -5.79 -4.83
N ILE A 76 0.89 -4.69 -4.26
CA ILE A 76 0.18 -3.41 -4.22
C ILE A 76 1.09 -2.29 -4.70
N PHE A 77 0.52 -1.36 -5.45
CA PHE A 77 1.14 -0.13 -5.88
C PHE A 77 0.23 1.05 -5.53
N LEU A 78 0.79 2.04 -4.85
CA LEU A 78 0.09 3.24 -4.43
C LEU A 78 0.65 4.43 -5.21
N SER A 79 -0.21 5.23 -5.82
CA SER A 79 0.22 6.42 -6.55
C SER A 79 -0.77 7.56 -6.46
N LYS A 80 -0.31 8.78 -6.69
CA LYS A 80 -1.17 9.95 -6.92
C LYS A 80 -1.51 10.16 -8.39
N LYS A 81 -0.89 9.38 -9.29
CA LYS A 81 -1.11 9.47 -10.73
C LYS A 81 -2.14 8.45 -11.16
N ASP A 82 -2.97 8.83 -12.13
CA ASP A 82 -3.97 7.94 -12.73
C ASP A 82 -3.38 6.80 -13.56
N SER A 83 -2.06 6.79 -13.77
CA SER A 83 -1.38 5.77 -14.58
C SER A 83 -0.27 5.07 -13.82
N PHE A 84 -0.28 3.75 -13.91
CA PHE A 84 0.87 2.89 -13.65
C PHE A 84 1.68 2.79 -14.94
N GLN A 85 2.92 3.29 -14.96
CA GLN A 85 3.75 3.36 -16.17
C GLN A 85 4.37 2.01 -16.59
N ASP A 86 4.12 0.91 -15.86
CA ASP A 86 4.67 -0.41 -16.20
C ASP A 86 3.62 -1.22 -17.00
N SER A 87 3.77 -1.22 -18.33
CA SER A 87 2.85 -1.81 -19.32
C SER A 87 2.76 -3.36 -19.27
N VAL A 88 3.43 -3.99 -18.30
CA VAL A 88 3.57 -5.45 -18.21
C VAL A 88 2.61 -6.06 -17.19
N LEU A 89 2.00 -5.27 -16.30
CA LEU A 89 1.13 -5.78 -15.25
C LEU A 89 -0.32 -5.36 -15.45
N HIS A 90 -1.17 -6.37 -15.49
CA HIS A 90 -2.61 -6.18 -15.34
C HIS A 90 -2.87 -6.00 -13.85
N GLY A 91 -3.58 -4.94 -13.50
CA GLY A 91 -3.94 -4.65 -12.13
C GLY A 91 -5.31 -4.00 -12.04
N TYR A 92 -5.98 -4.27 -10.93
CA TYR A 92 -7.26 -3.63 -10.63
C TYR A 92 -6.99 -2.34 -9.88
N LYS A 93 -7.49 -1.22 -10.44
CA LYS A 93 -7.48 0.08 -9.79
C LYS A 93 -8.69 0.17 -8.86
N TRP A 94 -8.44 0.45 -7.59
CA TRP A 94 -9.46 0.83 -6.62
C TRP A 94 -9.42 2.35 -6.44
N GLN A 95 -10.59 2.99 -6.61
CA GLN A 95 -10.84 4.43 -6.42
C GLN A 95 -12.06 4.63 -5.55
#